data_AF-X1KY29-F1
#
_entry.id   AF-X1KY29-F1
#
_cell.length_a   1.000
_cell.length_b   1.000
_cell.length_c   1.000
_cell.angle_alpha   90.00
_cell.angle_beta   90.00
_cell.angle_gamma   90.00
#
_symmetry.space_group_name_H-M   'P 1'
#
loop_
_entity.id
_entity.type
_entity.pdbx_description
1 polymer ?
#
loop_
_entity_poly.entity_id
_entity_poly.type
_entity_poly.pdbx_seq_one_letter_code
_entity_poly.pdbx_strand_id
1 'polypeptide(L)' 'CGVLVTVEDGVITHIEGNPETPTEGTMCSKGLSSIQHVDNPYRLKYPLKRAGKKGEGKWQRISWDEALDTIAQKINDTK' A
#
# COMPACT_ATOMS: atom_id res chain seq x y z
N CYS A 1 -3.96 12.98 -12.72
CA CYS A 1 -2.74 13.25 -13.52
C CYS A 1 -2.24 11.92 -14.05
N GLY A 2 -1.89 11.83 -15.34
CA GLY A 2 -1.08 10.71 -15.83
C GLY A 2 0.30 10.74 -15.21
N VAL A 3 0.94 9.57 -15.09
CA VAL A 3 2.23 9.41 -14.41
C VAL A 3 3.16 8.60 -15.30
N LEU A 4 4.41 9.04 -15.40
CA LEU A 4 5.51 8.23 -15.92
C LEU A 4 6.36 7.77 -14.72
N VAL A 5 6.70 6.49 -14.70
CA VAL A 5 7.49 5.87 -13.63
C VAL A 5 8.72 5.22 -14.25
N THR A 6 9.90 5.68 -13.84
CA THR A 6 11.17 5.09 -14.27
C THR A 6 11.57 4.00 -13.29
N VAL A 7 11.92 2.83 -13.82
CA VAL A 7 12.33 1.65 -13.06
C VAL A 7 13.69 1.19 -13.55
N GLU A 8 14.64 1.09 -12.63
CA GLU A 8 16.01 0.61 -12.87
C GLU A 8 16.30 -0.52 -11.88
N ASP A 9 16.80 -1.65 -12.38
CA ASP A 9 17.09 -2.84 -11.57
C ASP A 9 15.93 -3.30 -10.65
N GLY A 10 14.69 -3.09 -11.10
CA GLY A 10 13.48 -3.45 -10.35
C GLY A 10 13.10 -2.47 -9.24
N VAL A 11 13.79 -1.33 -9.13
CA VAL A 11 13.53 -0.26 -8.16
C VAL A 11 13.02 0.98 -8.88
N ILE A 12 12.04 1.67 -8.29
CA ILE A 12 11.55 2.95 -8.82
C ILE A 12 12.59 4.02 -8.51
N THR A 13 13.06 4.75 -9.52
CA THR A 13 14.08 5.81 -9.35
C THR A 13 13.53 7.20 -9.61
N HIS A 14 12.49 7.33 -10.43
CA HIS A 14 11.90 8.62 -10.76
C HIS A 14 10.40 8.53 -11.05
N ILE A 15 9.66 9.58 -10.67
CA ILE A 15 8.22 9.73 -10.92
C ILE A 15 7.96 11.17 -11.40
N GLU A 16 7.30 11.29 -12.55
CA GLU A 16 6.93 12.58 -13.14
C GLU A 16 5.54 12.53 -13.78
N GLY A 17 5.01 13.71 -14.12
CA GLY A 17 3.72 13.79 -14.81
C GLY A 17 3.85 13.44 -16.29
N ASN A 18 2.87 12.68 -16.79
CA ASN A 18 2.82 12.35 -18.21
C ASN A 18 2.27 13.53 -19.03
N PRO A 19 3.06 14.11 -19.96
CA PRO A 19 2.62 15.20 -20.83
C PRO A 19 1.52 14.79 -21.82
N GLU A 20 1.36 13.51 -22.14
CA GLU A 20 0.36 13.01 -23.09
C GLU A 20 -1.05 12.85 -22.49
N THR A 21 -1.25 13.37 -21.27
CA THR A 21 -2.54 13.29 -20.58
C THR A 21 -3.15 14.68 -20.46
N PRO A 22 -4.47 14.82 -20.20
CA PRO A 22 -5.12 16.14 -20.08
C PRO A 22 -4.53 17.08 -19.01
N THR A 23 -3.69 16.55 -18.11
CA THR A 23 -2.95 17.36 -17.14
C THR A 23 -1.66 17.94 -17.71
N GLU A 24 -1.27 17.58 -18.94
CA GLU A 24 -0.11 18.07 -19.69
C GLU A 24 1.17 18.03 -18.84
N GLY A 25 1.40 16.93 -18.12
CA GLY A 25 2.54 16.74 -17.23
C GLY A 25 2.44 17.45 -15.87
N THR A 26 1.40 18.25 -15.62
CA THR A 26 1.20 18.91 -14.32
C THR A 26 0.83 17.89 -13.25
N MET A 27 1.61 17.91 -12.17
CA MET A 27 1.41 17.05 -11.01
C MET A 27 1.62 17.83 -9.71
N CYS A 28 0.83 17.53 -8.68
CA CYS A 28 1.03 18.12 -7.37
C CYS A 28 2.24 17.49 -6.64
N SER A 29 2.76 18.19 -5.64
CA SER A 29 3.91 17.75 -4.84
C SER A 29 3.74 16.35 -4.22
N LYS A 30 2.51 15.97 -3.87
CA LYS A 30 2.18 14.64 -3.34
C LYS A 30 2.34 13.53 -4.38
N GLY A 31 1.94 13.78 -5.62
CA GLY A 31 2.09 12.83 -6.72
C GLY A 31 3.56 12.59 -7.05
N LEU A 32 4.33 13.68 -7.16
CA LEU A 32 5.78 13.62 -7.41
C LEU A 32 6.54 12.88 -6.29
N SER A 33 6.02 12.94 -5.06
CA SER A 33 6.62 12.27 -3.89
C SER A 33 6.10 10.85 -3.66
N SER A 34 5.32 10.27 -4.57
CA SER A 34 4.60 9.01 -4.33
C SER A 34 5.51 7.79 -4.12
N ILE A 35 6.78 7.86 -4.56
CA ILE A 35 7.82 6.87 -4.24
C ILE A 35 7.97 6.64 -2.73
N GLN A 36 7.74 7.67 -1.91
CA GLN A 36 7.81 7.58 -0.45
C GLN A 36 6.78 6.62 0.16
N HIS A 37 5.72 6.26 -0.58
CA HIS A 37 4.76 5.24 -0.14
C HIS A 37 5.29 3.82 -0.35
N VAL A 38 6.12 3.60 -1.38
CA VAL A 38 6.68 2.29 -1.72
C VAL A 38 7.75 1.90 -0.71
N ASP A 39 8.64 2.83 -0.39
CA ASP A 39 9.78 2.63 0.52
C ASP A 39 9.51 3.06 1.96
N ASN A 40 8.24 3.30 2.30
CA ASN A 40 7.87 3.76 3.63
C ASN A 40 8.23 2.71 4.70
N PRO A 41 8.95 3.06 5.79
CA PRO A 41 9.23 2.14 6.88
C PRO A 41 7.96 1.65 7.59
N TYR A 42 6.86 2.41 7.52
CA TYR A 42 5.57 2.06 8.09
C TYR A 42 4.63 1.34 7.10
N ARG A 43 5.10 0.99 5.90
CA ARG A 43 4.29 0.26 4.92
C ARG A 43 3.88 -1.10 5.49
N LEU A 44 2.59 -1.42 5.40
CA LEU A 44 2.08 -2.75 5.74
C LEU A 44 2.56 -3.75 4.68
N LYS A 45 3.52 -4.60 5.06
CA LYS A 45 4.14 -5.60 4.17
C LYS A 45 3.52 -6.99 4.29
N TYR A 46 2.81 -7.26 5.38
CA TYR A 46 2.27 -8.59 5.70
C TYR A 46 0.88 -8.48 6.33
N PRO A 47 0.06 -9.54 6.26
CA PRO A 47 -1.13 -9.66 7.09
C PRO A 47 -0.78 -9.61 8.58
N LEU A 48 -1.54 -8.82 9.33
CA LEU A 48 -1.36 -8.61 10.76
C LEU A 48 -2.67 -8.90 11.51
N LYS A 49 -2.58 -9.70 12.57
CA LYS A 49 -3.66 -9.97 13.51
C LYS A 49 -3.47 -9.14 14.76
N ARG A 50 -4.55 -8.53 15.26
CA ARG A 50 -4.50 -7.70 16.46
C ARG A 50 -4.14 -8.57 17.67
N ALA A 51 -3.07 -8.21 18.39
CA ALA A 51 -2.56 -8.94 19.54
C ALA A 51 -2.89 -8.28 20.90
N GLY A 52 -3.69 -7.20 20.89
CA GLY A 52 -4.13 -6.47 22.09
C GLY A 52 -5.51 -5.85 21.91
N LYS A 53 -5.82 -4.84 22.73
CA LYS A 53 -7.07 -4.07 22.55
C LYS A 53 -7.03 -3.22 21.28
N LYS A 54 -8.20 -2.88 20.76
CA LYS A 54 -8.33 -2.02 19.57
C LYS A 54 -7.67 -0.66 19.87
N GLY A 55 -6.76 -0.23 18.99
CA GLY A 55 -6.05 1.04 19.12
C GLY A 55 -4.67 0.96 19.79
N GLU A 56 -4.27 -0.17 20.39
CA GLU A 56 -2.96 -0.29 21.05
C GLU A 56 -1.76 -0.42 20.08
N GLY A 57 -2.01 -0.59 18.78
CA GLY A 57 -0.94 -0.80 17.80
C GLY A 57 -0.17 -2.12 17.97
N LYS A 58 -0.68 -3.06 18.79
CA LYS A 58 -0.07 -4.38 18.99
C LYS A 58 -0.56 -5.38 17.94
N TRP A 59 0.38 -5.90 17.16
CA TRP A 59 0.12 -6.77 16.02
C TRP A 59 1.01 -7.99 16.03
N GLN A 60 0.47 -9.12 15.56
CA GLN A 60 1.20 -10.34 15.27
C GLN A 60 1.13 -10.59 13.77
N ARG A 61 2.27 -10.88 13.14
CA ARG A 61 2.30 -11.30 11.73
C ARG A 61 1.69 -12.69 11.61
N ILE A 62 0.81 -12.85 10.62
CA ILE A 62 0.17 -14.13 10.27
C ILE A 62 0.34 -14.40 8.77
N SER A 63 0.03 -15.61 8.33
CA SER A 63 0.00 -15.96 6.90
C SER A 63 -1.22 -15.34 6.20
N TRP A 64 -1.19 -15.31 4.87
CA TRP A 64 -2.36 -14.93 4.07
C TRP A 64 -3.52 -15.91 4.27
N ASP A 65 -3.23 -17.21 4.29
CA ASP A 65 -4.25 -18.25 4.50
C ASP A 65 -4.96 -18.05 5.86
N GLU A 66 -4.20 -17.89 6.96
CA GLU A 66 -4.81 -17.66 8.28
C GLU A 66 -5.65 -16.36 8.29
N ALA A 67 -5.17 -15.30 7.63
CA ALA A 67 -5.86 -14.03 7.58
C ALA A 67 -7.22 -14.15 6.87
N LEU A 68 -7.21 -14.79 5.70
CA LEU A 68 -8.41 -14.99 4.88
C LEU A 68 -9.39 -15.96 5.56
N ASP A 69 -8.91 -17.09 6.09
CA ASP A 69 -9.73 -18.07 6.80
C ASP A 69 -10.39 -17.46 8.04
N THR A 70 -9.64 -16.68 8.83
CA THR A 70 -10.18 -15.99 10.00
C THR A 70 -11.31 -15.03 9.62
N ILE A 71 -11.16 -14.30 8.51
CA ILE A 71 -12.19 -13.36 8.02
C ILE A 71 -13.41 -14.13 7.51
N ALA A 72 -13.20 -15.15 6.69
CA ALA A 72 -14.28 -15.96 6.10
C ALA A 72 -15.11 -16.67 7.18
N GLN A 73 -14.45 -17.26 8.19
CA GLN A 73 -15.12 -17.90 9.31
C GLN A 73 -16.05 -16.92 10.05
N LYS A 74 -15.57 -15.73 10.38
CA LYS A 74 -16.39 -14.70 11.05
C LYS A 74 -17.61 -14.26 10.23
N ILE A 75 -17.44 -14.16 8.91
CA ILE A 75 -18.56 -13.83 8.02
C ILE A 75 -19.62 -14.94 8.07
N ASN A 76 -19.20 -16.21 8.06
CA ASN A 76 -20.11 -17.35 8.16
C ASN A 76 -20.83 -17.41 9.51
N ASP A 77 -20.14 -17.08 10.60
CA ASP A 77 -20.70 -17.04 11.96
C ASP A 77 -21.70 -15.89 12.17
N THR A 78 -21.78 -14.93 11.25
CA THR A 78 -22.71 -13.79 11.33
C THR A 78 -24.06 -14.10 10.64
N LYS A 79 -24.22 -15.29 10.05
CA LYS A 79 -25.52 -15.78 9.56
C LYS A 79 -26.34 -16.35 10.70
#